data_AF-A0A3M8B948-F1
#
_entry.id   AF-A0A3M8B948-F1
#
_cell.length_a   1.000
_cell.length_b   1.000
_cell.length_c   1.000
_cell.angle_alpha   90.00
_cell.angle_beta   90.00
_cell.angle_gamma   90.00
#
_symmetry.space_group_name_H-M   'P 1'
#
loop_
_entity.id
_entity.type
_entity.pdbx_description
1 polymer ?
#
loop_
_entity_poly.entity_id
_entity_poly.type
_entity_poly.pdbx_seq_one_letter_code
_entity_poly.pdbx_strand_id
1 'polypeptide(L)'
;MSKEFEFNGYDWSELAECWGIKVDDESLRGYRADERLAKMIVDYMYDNLENPQMIADLRRFIDALCYMGKKYNFPAYPIWKGLKETKNNLTLVNYVGDCLRRLWN
;
A
#
# COMPACT_ATOMS: atom_id res chain seq x y z
N MET A 1 -20.75 17.32 6.13
CA MET A 1 -20.23 16.06 6.69
C MET A 1 -19.42 15.38 5.59
N SER A 2 -18.10 15.51 5.62
CA SER A 2 -17.21 14.71 4.79
C SER A 2 -17.35 13.25 5.25
N LYS A 3 -17.65 12.32 4.33
CA LYS A 3 -17.60 10.88 4.63
C LYS A 3 -16.20 10.58 5.14
N GLU A 4 -16.08 9.97 6.32
CA GLU A 4 -14.82 9.37 6.75
C GLU A 4 -14.42 8.34 5.70
N PHE A 5 -13.18 8.42 5.24
CA PHE A 5 -12.63 7.47 4.28
C PHE A 5 -12.55 6.08 4.92
N GLU A 6 -13.27 5.11 4.36
CA GLU A 6 -13.28 3.73 4.85
C GLU A 6 -12.22 2.92 4.08
N PHE A 7 -11.05 2.78 4.70
CA PHE A 7 -9.95 1.96 4.19
C PHE A 7 -10.34 0.48 4.21
N ASN A 8 -10.59 -0.08 3.02
CA ASN A 8 -10.96 -1.47 2.80
C ASN A 8 -9.73 -2.37 2.57
N GLY A 9 -8.59 -1.76 2.19
CA GLY A 9 -7.33 -2.43 1.93
C GLY A 9 -7.37 -3.38 0.74
N TYR A 10 -8.24 -3.08 -0.24
CA TYR A 10 -8.33 -3.84 -1.49
C TYR A 10 -7.39 -3.32 -2.55
N ASP A 11 -7.03 -2.04 -2.46
CA ASP A 11 -6.21 -1.37 -3.44
C ASP A 11 -5.16 -0.47 -2.78
N TRP A 12 -4.02 -0.34 -3.44
CA TRP A 12 -2.90 0.48 -3.00
C TRP A 12 -3.17 1.97 -3.24
N SER A 13 -4.12 2.32 -4.10
CA SER A 13 -4.63 3.70 -4.25
C SER A 13 -5.25 4.24 -2.95
N GLU A 14 -5.76 3.37 -2.07
CA GLU A 14 -6.28 3.75 -0.76
C GLU A 14 -5.17 4.30 0.15
N LEU A 15 -3.93 3.79 0.04
CA LEU A 15 -2.78 4.33 0.75
C LEU A 15 -2.44 5.74 0.27
N ALA A 16 -2.50 5.97 -1.05
CA ALA A 16 -2.31 7.30 -1.60
C ALA A 16 -3.35 8.30 -1.07
N GLU A 17 -4.62 7.90 -1.00
CA GLU A 17 -5.68 8.75 -0.45
C GLU A 17 -5.46 9.05 1.04
N CYS A 18 -5.12 8.03 1.85
CA CYS A 18 -4.76 8.20 3.26
C CYS A 18 -3.60 9.18 3.47
N TRP A 19 -2.64 9.21 2.55
CA TRP A 19 -1.43 10.03 2.64
C TRP A 19 -1.51 11.34 1.87
N GLY A 20 -2.66 11.64 1.27
CA GLY A 20 -2.86 12.86 0.49
C GLY A 20 -2.05 12.92 -0.82
N ILE A 21 -1.61 11.76 -1.34
CA ILE A 21 -0.90 11.63 -2.60
C ILE A 21 -1.92 11.71 -3.73
N LYS A 22 -1.93 12.83 -4.45
CA LYS A 22 -2.83 13.05 -5.59
C LYS A 22 -2.08 12.84 -6.91
N VAL A 23 -2.73 12.17 -7.84
CA VAL A 23 -2.31 12.14 -9.25
C VAL A 23 -3.17 13.16 -9.98
N ASP A 24 -2.54 14.09 -10.71
CA ASP A 24 -3.29 15.04 -11.55
C ASP A 24 -4.07 14.27 -12.62
N ASP A 25 -5.38 14.55 -12.74
CA ASP A 25 -6.33 13.86 -13.62
C ASP A 25 -5.90 13.82 -15.10
N GLU A 26 -5.16 14.84 -15.56
CA GLU A 26 -4.63 14.87 -16.93
C GLU A 26 -3.55 13.81 -17.19
N SER A 27 -2.94 13.26 -16.14
CA SER A 27 -1.91 12.22 -16.22
C SER A 27 -2.42 10.80 -16.02
N LEU A 28 -3.73 10.61 -15.79
CA LEU A 28 -4.35 9.34 -15.38
C LEU A 28 -4.79 8.40 -16.52
N ARG A 29 -4.54 8.71 -17.79
CA ARG A 29 -4.96 7.81 -18.89
C ARG A 29 -3.91 6.72 -19.16
N GLY A 30 -4.16 5.52 -18.63
CA GLY A 30 -3.50 4.26 -18.99
C GLY A 30 -2.50 3.72 -17.97
N TYR A 31 -1.88 2.58 -18.28
CA TYR A 31 -0.95 1.82 -17.43
C TYR A 31 0.18 2.65 -16.76
N ARG A 32 0.60 3.75 -17.42
CA ARG A 32 1.63 4.67 -16.89
C ARG A 32 1.17 5.47 -15.66
N ALA A 33 -0.14 5.62 -15.46
CA ALA A 33 -0.71 6.28 -14.31
C ALA A 33 -0.50 5.45 -13.03
N ASP A 34 -0.71 4.14 -13.14
CA ASP A 34 -0.58 3.22 -12.02
C ASP A 34 0.89 3.08 -11.57
N GLU A 35 1.81 2.93 -12.54
CA GLU A 35 3.25 2.97 -12.30
C GLU A 35 3.69 4.25 -11.57
N ARG A 36 3.17 5.41 -12.01
CA ARG A 36 3.53 6.71 -11.42
C ARG A 36 3.02 6.84 -9.99
N LEU A 37 1.78 6.46 -9.72
CA LEU A 37 1.23 6.51 -8.37
C LEU A 37 1.96 5.52 -7.46
N ALA A 38 2.29 4.32 -7.94
CA ALA A 38 3.06 3.34 -7.18
C ALA A 38 4.43 3.90 -6.81
N LYS A 39 5.11 4.58 -7.75
CA LYS A 39 6.35 5.29 -7.46
C LYS A 39 6.17 6.37 -6.39
N MET A 40 5.14 7.22 -6.50
CA MET A 40 4.87 8.29 -5.53
C MET A 40 4.60 7.75 -4.12
N ILE A 41 3.86 6.65 -4.01
CA ILE A 41 3.61 5.95 -2.73
C ILE A 41 4.92 5.44 -2.14
N VAL A 42 5.77 4.82 -2.96
CA VAL A 42 7.06 4.30 -2.48
C VAL A 42 7.99 5.43 -2.05
N ASP A 43 8.09 6.50 -2.84
CA ASP A 43 8.90 7.67 -2.48
C ASP A 43 8.41 8.28 -1.16
N TYR A 44 7.08 8.44 -1.00
CA TYR A 44 6.48 8.89 0.26
C TYR A 44 6.83 7.98 1.44
N MET A 45 6.80 6.66 1.26
CA MET A 45 7.15 5.70 2.32
C MET A 45 8.60 5.86 2.79
N TYR A 46 9.54 6.09 1.87
CA TYR A 46 10.95 6.29 2.21
C TYR A 46 11.19 7.64 2.90
N ASP A 47 10.48 8.69 2.48
CA ASP A 47 10.57 10.01 3.11
C ASP A 47 9.92 10.05 4.51
N ASN A 48 9.05 9.09 4.82
CA ASN A 48 8.27 9.04 6.05
C ASN A 48 8.54 7.80 6.92
N LEU A 49 9.73 7.20 6.84
CA LEU A 49 10.10 5.98 7.60
C LEU A 49 9.86 6.06 9.11
N GLU A 50 9.96 7.26 9.69
CA GLU A 50 9.75 7.50 11.12
C GLU A 50 8.30 7.86 11.47
N ASN A 51 7.42 8.04 10.48
CA ASN A 51 6.04 8.42 10.69
C ASN A 51 5.21 7.22 11.22
N PRO A 52 4.77 7.26 12.49
CA PRO A 52 4.07 6.13 13.10
C PRO A 52 2.67 5.89 12.49
N GLN A 53 2.03 6.94 11.95
CA GLN A 53 0.72 6.81 11.32
C GLN A 53 0.83 6.05 10.00
N MET A 54 1.81 6.41 9.15
CA MET A 54 2.05 5.68 7.90
C MET A 54 2.36 4.19 8.17
N ILE A 55 3.16 3.89 9.19
CA ILE A 55 3.41 2.49 9.59
C ILE A 55 2.11 1.79 10.04
N ALA A 56 1.25 2.47 10.80
CA ALA A 56 -0.03 1.92 11.22
C ALA A 56 -0.93 1.63 10.01
N ASP A 57 -0.98 2.54 9.04
CA ASP A 57 -1.76 2.37 7.80
C ASP A 57 -1.24 1.20 6.97
N LEU A 58 0.09 1.06 6.81
CA LEU A 58 0.71 -0.10 6.16
C LEU A 58 0.36 -1.42 6.85
N ARG A 59 0.33 -1.43 8.18
CA ARG A 59 -0.06 -2.63 8.94
C ARG A 59 -1.53 -2.97 8.72
N ARG A 60 -2.41 -1.96 8.71
CA ARG A 60 -3.84 -2.14 8.38
C ARG A 60 -4.03 -2.67 6.96
N PHE A 61 -3.26 -2.18 6.00
CA PHE A 61 -3.25 -2.67 4.62
C PHE A 61 -2.92 -4.16 4.54
N ILE A 62 -1.83 -4.57 5.18
CA ILE A 62 -1.40 -5.97 5.18
C ILE A 62 -2.40 -6.87 5.91
N ASP A 63 -3.03 -6.37 6.97
CA ASP A 63 -4.11 -7.09 7.66
C ASP A 63 -5.30 -7.36 6.74
N ALA A 64 -5.72 -6.37 5.95
CA ALA A 64 -6.78 -6.51 4.95
C ALA A 64 -6.37 -7.51 3.85
N LEU A 65 -5.16 -7.41 3.32
CA LEU A 65 -4.63 -8.36 2.33
C LEU A 65 -4.57 -9.79 2.88
N CYS A 66 -4.21 -9.97 4.15
CA CYS A 66 -4.24 -11.28 4.81
C CYS A 66 -5.67 -11.82 4.94
N TYR A 67 -6.63 -10.97 5.33
CA TYR A 67 -8.03 -11.35 5.42
C TYR A 67 -8.56 -11.82 4.06
N MET A 68 -8.30 -11.04 3.01
CA MET A 68 -8.71 -11.35 1.64
C MET A 68 -8.03 -12.59 1.09
N GLY A 69 -6.71 -12.67 1.25
CA GLY A 69 -5.92 -13.81 0.80
C GLY A 69 -6.40 -15.12 1.44
N LYS A 70 -6.78 -15.09 2.72
CA LYS A 70 -7.37 -16.25 3.40
C LYS A 70 -8.79 -16.54 2.93
N LYS A 71 -9.65 -15.51 2.82
CA LYS A 71 -11.07 -15.66 2.45
C LYS A 71 -11.25 -16.19 1.02
N TYR A 72 -10.42 -15.74 0.08
CA TYR A 72 -10.50 -16.09 -1.34
C TYR A 72 -9.39 -17.05 -1.79
N ASN A 73 -8.60 -17.58 -0.86
CA ASN A 73 -7.51 -18.53 -1.11
C ASN A 73 -6.49 -18.05 -2.17
N PHE A 74 -6.04 -16.80 -2.07
CA PHE A 74 -5.06 -16.24 -3.00
C PHE A 74 -3.68 -16.88 -2.81
N PRO A 75 -2.97 -17.23 -3.91
CA PRO A 75 -1.63 -17.81 -3.84
C PRO A 75 -0.62 -16.94 -3.08
N ALA A 76 -0.79 -15.63 -3.09
CA ALA A 76 0.09 -14.68 -2.41
C ALA A 76 -0.15 -14.59 -0.89
N TYR A 77 -1.19 -15.24 -0.34
CA TYR A 77 -1.49 -15.18 1.10
C TYR A 77 -0.30 -15.46 2.03
N PRO A 78 0.57 -16.46 1.78
CA PRO A 78 1.73 -16.71 2.63
C PRO A 78 2.71 -15.54 2.71
N ILE A 79 2.85 -14.77 1.63
CA ILE A 79 3.73 -13.59 1.55
C ILE A 79 3.20 -12.50 2.49
N TRP A 80 1.91 -12.16 2.36
CA TRP A 80 1.27 -11.15 3.20
C TRP A 80 1.26 -11.55 4.67
N LYS A 81 1.04 -12.84 4.96
CA LYS A 81 1.13 -13.37 6.31
C LYS A 81 2.53 -13.21 6.91
N GLY A 82 3.58 -13.55 6.16
CA GLY A 82 4.97 -13.35 6.62
C GLY A 82 5.30 -11.89 6.89
N LEU A 83 4.82 -10.98 6.05
CA LEU A 83 5.00 -9.53 6.24
C LEU A 83 4.29 -9.01 7.48
N LYS A 84 3.06 -9.47 7.74
CA LYS A 84 2.31 -9.11 8.96
C LYS A 84 3.09 -9.41 10.24
N GLU A 85 3.85 -10.51 10.25
CA GLU A 85 4.63 -10.96 11.40
C GLU A 85 5.94 -10.15 11.59
N THR A 86 6.30 -9.30 10.62
CA THR A 86 7.51 -8.49 10.68
C THR A 86 7.39 -7.36 11.71
N LYS A 87 8.31 -7.37 12.68
CA LYS A 87 8.41 -6.34 13.74
C LYS A 87 9.24 -5.12 13.32
N ASN A 88 10.19 -5.30 12.42
CA ASN A 88 11.06 -4.22 11.95
C ASN A 88 10.34 -3.37 10.89
N ASN A 89 10.14 -2.08 11.18
CA ASN A 89 9.41 -1.16 10.31
C ASN A 89 10.15 -0.86 9.00
N LEU A 90 11.48 -0.81 9.01
CA LEU A 90 12.27 -0.61 7.79
C LEU A 90 12.12 -1.83 6.85
N THR A 91 12.16 -3.04 7.40
CA THR A 91 11.91 -4.26 6.62
C THR A 91 10.50 -4.27 6.04
N LEU A 92 9.50 -3.86 6.83
CA LEU A 92 8.12 -3.74 6.37
C LEU A 92 8.01 -2.77 5.18
N VAL A 93 8.54 -1.56 5.33
CA VAL A 93 8.49 -0.51 4.30
C VAL A 93 9.22 -0.95 3.03
N ASN A 94 10.44 -1.46 3.14
CA ASN A 94 11.20 -1.91 1.99
C ASN A 94 10.46 -2.98 1.20
N TYR A 95 9.91 -3.97 1.89
CA TYR A 95 9.27 -5.09 1.21
C TYR A 95 7.93 -4.72 0.59
N VAL A 96 7.12 -3.91 1.29
CA VAL A 96 5.89 -3.37 0.69
C VAL A 96 6.22 -2.53 -0.56
N GLY A 97 7.27 -1.70 -0.48
CA GLY A 97 7.70 -0.90 -1.63
C GLY A 97 8.17 -1.75 -2.82
N ASP A 98 8.90 -2.83 -2.55
CA ASP A 98 9.32 -3.78 -3.59
C ASP A 98 8.14 -4.54 -4.19
N CYS A 99 7.15 -4.95 -3.39
CA CYS A 99 5.93 -5.55 -3.89
C CYS A 99 5.18 -4.59 -4.82
N LEU A 100 5.02 -3.32 -4.43
CA LEU A 100 4.37 -2.30 -5.25
C LEU A 100 5.11 -2.08 -6.57
N ARG A 101 6.44 -1.98 -6.54
CA ARG A 101 7.25 -1.83 -7.77
C ARG A 101 7.16 -3.05 -8.71
N ARG A 102 6.95 -4.26 -8.18
CA ARG A 102 6.91 -5.51 -8.97
C ARG A 102 5.54 -5.86 -9.51
N LEU A 103 4.46 -5.36 -8.91
CA LEU A 103 3.10 -5.58 -9.41
C LEU A 103 2.81 -4.78 -10.68
N TRP A 104 3.63 -3.75 -10.97
CA TRP A 104 3.40 -2.77 -12.04
C TRP A 104 4.61 -2.55 -12.97
N ASN A 105 5.63 -3.41 -12.88
CA ASN A 105 6.69 -3.55 -13.90
C ASN A 105 6.37 -4.74 -14.80
#